data_AF-A0AAD9CKY6-F1
#
_entry.id   AF-A0AAD9CKY6-F1
#
_cell.length_a   1.000
_cell.length_b   1.000
_cell.length_c   1.000
_cell.angle_alpha   90.00
_cell.angle_beta   90.00
_cell.angle_gamma   90.00
#
_symmetry.space_group_name_H-M   'P 1'
#
loop_
_entity.id
_entity.type
_entity.pdbx_description
1 polymer ?
#
loop_
_entity_poly.entity_id
_entity_poly.type
_entity_poly.pdbx_seq_one_letter_code
_entity_poly.pdbx_strand_id
1 'polypeptide(L)'
;MFQKRRDSETESKTIQLRELESDMIQMKKTAKQPCRINYSNEIEHFNDTVELIIGIPFIMEKPKEYTDFQKLTRAIFKLLRTYHNWGPIKQAIAGSAPVPKSLTQTRDWLAGSFRPCLPKDNTSDLLAGNATNWLHTGLQILDEHYEGTIADLHRGLTQLSKEDCERAWTVATKWIKSKYPHVQDQVFSLARLDLEQLG
;
A
#
# COMPACT_ATOMS: atom_id res chain seq x y z
N MET A 1 9.02 -48.40 16.96
CA MET A 1 9.97 -47.32 16.60
C MET A 1 9.35 -46.14 15.83
N PHE A 2 8.20 -46.32 15.16
CA PHE A 2 7.56 -45.28 14.32
C PHE A 2 6.72 -44.22 15.05
N GLN A 3 6.31 -44.46 16.30
CA GLN A 3 5.47 -43.50 17.04
C GLN A 3 6.26 -42.29 17.54
N LYS A 4 7.47 -42.51 18.10
CA LYS A 4 8.35 -41.44 18.59
C LYS A 4 8.73 -40.39 17.54
N ARG A 5 8.82 -40.76 16.25
CA ARG A 5 9.15 -39.79 15.18
C ARG A 5 7.98 -38.85 14.89
N ARG A 6 6.74 -39.36 14.85
CA ARG A 6 5.54 -38.54 14.64
C ARG A 6 5.32 -37.54 15.77
N ASP A 7 5.55 -37.96 17.01
CA ASP A 7 5.35 -37.08 18.17
C ASP A 7 6.38 -35.92 18.17
N SER A 8 7.64 -36.20 17.81
CA SER A 8 8.69 -35.17 17.70
C SER A 8 8.45 -34.15 16.56
N GLU A 9 7.86 -34.59 15.46
CA GLU A 9 7.58 -33.74 14.30
C GLU A 9 6.36 -32.84 14.55
N THR A 10 5.42 -33.33 15.37
CA THR A 10 4.24 -32.56 15.80
C THR A 10 4.64 -31.51 16.84
N GLU A 11 5.54 -31.84 17.77
CA GLU A 11 6.11 -30.87 18.72
C GLU A 11 6.91 -29.78 18.02
N SER A 12 7.75 -30.15 17.04
CA SER A 12 8.56 -29.18 16.29
C SER A 12 7.69 -28.18 15.50
N LYS A 13 6.61 -28.66 14.86
CA LYS A 13 5.61 -27.79 14.18
C LYS A 13 4.85 -26.89 15.17
N THR A 14 4.56 -27.40 16.37
CA THR A 14 3.85 -26.63 17.40
C THR A 14 4.73 -25.51 17.98
N ILE A 15 6.03 -25.74 18.11
CA ILE A 15 7.01 -24.73 18.55
C ILE A 15 7.14 -23.63 17.51
N GLN A 16 7.29 -23.97 16.23
CA GLN A 16 7.37 -23.00 15.13
C GLN A 16 6.10 -22.14 15.03
N LEU A 17 4.92 -22.72 15.26
CA LEU A 17 3.66 -21.96 15.27
C LEU A 17 3.61 -20.95 16.43
N ARG A 18 4.08 -21.33 17.62
CA ARG A 18 4.10 -20.45 18.80
C ARG A 18 5.09 -19.30 18.65
N GLU A 19 6.24 -19.53 18.02
CA GLU A 19 7.21 -18.48 17.71
C GLU A 19 6.63 -17.46 16.71
N LEU A 20 5.97 -17.93 15.65
CA LEU A 20 5.29 -17.07 14.68
C LEU A 20 4.13 -16.26 15.30
N GLU A 21 3.40 -16.84 16.25
CA GLU A 21 2.33 -16.14 16.99
C GLU A 21 2.90 -15.08 17.93
N SER A 22 4.01 -15.37 18.62
CA SER A 22 4.71 -14.42 19.48
C SER A 22 5.22 -13.22 18.69
N ASP A 23 5.85 -13.47 17.54
CA ASP A 23 6.34 -12.42 16.64
C ASP A 23 5.19 -11.58 16.07
N MET A 24 4.07 -12.22 15.72
CA MET A 24 2.86 -11.51 15.30
C MET A 24 2.29 -10.60 16.41
N ILE A 25 2.30 -11.04 17.67
CA ILE A 25 1.81 -10.26 18.81
C ILE A 25 2.72 -9.06 19.06
N GLN A 26 4.05 -9.26 19.03
CA GLN A 26 5.01 -8.16 19.16
C GLN A 26 4.89 -7.16 18.00
N MET A 27 4.70 -7.62 16.77
CA MET A 27 4.52 -6.73 15.62
C MET A 27 3.19 -5.98 15.65
N LYS A 28 2.07 -6.60 16.08
CA LYS A 28 0.77 -5.92 16.25
C LYS A 28 0.83 -4.81 17.31
N LYS A 29 1.60 -5.00 18.38
CA LYS A 29 1.84 -3.94 19.38
C LYS A 29 2.57 -2.73 18.76
N THR A 30 3.43 -2.94 17.76
CA THR A 30 4.13 -1.85 17.04
C THR A 30 3.33 -1.24 15.89
N ALA A 31 2.26 -1.88 15.42
CA ALA A 31 1.45 -1.43 14.29
C ALA A 31 0.28 -0.50 14.69
N LYS A 32 0.09 -0.23 15.99
CA LYS A 32 -1.02 0.59 16.51
C LYS A 32 -0.75 2.11 16.47
N GLN A 33 0.35 2.56 15.89
CA GLN A 33 0.53 3.96 15.53
C GLN A 33 -0.06 4.21 14.13
N PRO A 34 -0.97 5.19 13.97
CA PRO A 34 -1.45 5.55 12.65
C PRO A 34 -0.24 5.94 11.79
N CYS A 35 -0.15 5.37 10.60
CA CYS A 35 0.81 5.82 9.59
C CYS A 35 0.49 7.28 9.27
N ARG A 36 1.15 8.23 9.95
CA ARG A 36 1.39 9.55 9.38
C ARG A 36 2.19 9.30 8.11
N ILE A 37 1.62 9.66 6.98
CA ILE A 37 2.33 9.73 5.71
C ILE A 37 3.42 10.78 5.92
N ASN A 38 4.65 10.34 6.14
CA ASN A 38 5.81 11.22 6.15
C ASN A 38 6.19 11.46 4.69
N TYR A 39 5.86 12.64 4.18
CA TYR A 39 6.46 13.21 2.98
C TYR A 39 7.90 13.59 3.33
N SER A 40 8.81 12.62 3.34
CA SER A 40 10.22 12.84 3.68
C SER A 40 11.13 12.71 2.46
N ASN A 41 10.76 13.34 1.34
CA ASN A 41 11.66 13.51 0.19
C ASN A 41 11.62 14.93 -0.43
N GLU A 42 11.01 15.93 0.23
CA GLU A 42 10.99 17.33 -0.26
C GLU A 42 11.32 18.38 0.82
N ILE A 43 12.04 18.01 1.88
CA ILE A 43 12.39 18.95 2.99
C ILE A 43 13.91 19.00 3.18
N GLU A 44 14.67 19.23 2.11
CA GLU A 44 16.07 19.66 2.22
C GLU A 44 16.28 21.14 1.90
N HIS A 45 15.20 21.92 1.68
CA HIS A 45 15.28 23.36 1.39
C HIS A 45 14.39 24.24 2.27
N PHE A 46 13.77 23.69 3.33
CA PHE A 46 12.79 24.41 4.15
C PHE A 46 13.10 24.39 5.66
N ASN A 47 14.36 24.17 6.07
CA ASN A 47 14.71 24.07 7.49
C ASN A 47 15.47 25.28 8.06
N ASP A 48 15.92 26.23 7.25
CA ASP A 48 16.69 27.39 7.77
C ASP A 48 15.80 28.54 8.28
N THR A 49 14.47 28.49 8.08
CA THR A 49 13.58 29.64 8.37
C THR A 49 12.58 29.41 9.50
N VAL A 50 12.52 28.22 10.11
CA VAL A 50 11.45 27.86 11.07
C VAL A 50 11.93 27.78 12.53
N GLU A 51 13.21 28.08 12.80
CA GLU A 51 13.73 28.07 14.19
C GLU A 51 13.26 29.23 15.08
N LEU A 52 12.53 30.24 14.56
CA LEU A 52 12.31 31.48 15.32
C LEU A 52 10.94 31.69 15.97
N ILE A 53 9.93 30.83 15.80
CA ILE A 53 8.54 31.22 16.18
C ILE A 53 7.92 30.40 17.33
N ILE A 54 8.38 29.19 17.65
CA ILE A 54 7.76 28.42 18.74
C ILE A 54 8.83 27.66 19.52
N GLY A 55 9.17 28.13 20.72
CA GLY A 55 10.16 27.55 21.64
C GLY A 55 9.75 26.19 22.24
N ILE A 56 9.14 25.32 21.46
CA ILE A 56 8.91 23.91 21.80
C ILE A 56 9.98 23.12 21.05
N PRO A 57 10.92 22.44 21.73
CA PRO A 57 11.83 21.54 21.05
C PRO A 57 10.99 20.44 20.40
N PHE A 58 10.94 20.43 19.08
CA PHE A 58 10.42 19.31 18.31
C PHE A 58 11.35 18.13 18.57
N ILE A 59 10.98 17.28 19.53
CA ILE A 59 11.70 16.05 19.81
C ILE A 59 11.50 15.14 18.60
N MET A 60 12.43 15.16 17.66
CA MET A 60 12.52 14.14 16.63
C MET A 60 12.82 12.81 17.32
N GLU A 61 11.79 12.01 17.57
CA GLU A 61 11.97 10.59 17.88
C GLU A 61 12.85 9.99 16.78
N LYS A 62 14.01 9.43 17.16
CA LYS A 62 14.91 8.79 16.21
C LYS A 62 14.13 7.79 15.35
N PRO A 63 14.33 7.78 14.02
CA PRO A 63 13.64 6.84 13.15
C PRO A 63 13.92 5.41 13.63
N LYS A 64 12.86 4.62 13.77
CA LYS A 64 12.97 3.24 14.23
C LYS A 64 13.78 2.44 13.20
N GLU A 65 14.96 1.96 13.60
CA GLU A 65 15.76 1.09 12.76
C GLU A 65 15.08 -0.27 12.62
N TYR A 66 14.86 -0.68 11.37
CA TYR A 66 14.26 -1.97 11.04
C TYR A 66 15.35 -2.96 10.65
N THR A 67 15.16 -4.23 11.01
CA THR A 67 15.99 -5.32 10.49
C THR A 67 15.73 -5.52 8.99
N ASP A 68 16.66 -6.12 8.26
CA ASP A 68 16.48 -6.32 6.81
C ASP A 68 15.28 -7.22 6.50
N PHE A 69 15.03 -8.23 7.32
CA PHE A 69 13.78 -9.01 7.27
C PHE A 69 12.52 -8.14 7.37
N GLN A 70 12.51 -7.17 8.30
CA GLN A 70 11.37 -6.27 8.49
C GLN A 70 11.21 -5.30 7.31
N LYS A 71 12.33 -4.77 6.78
CA LYS A 71 12.33 -3.93 5.58
C LYS A 71 11.77 -4.70 4.38
N LEU A 72 12.24 -5.93 4.17
CA LEU A 72 11.82 -6.81 3.09
C LEU A 72 10.33 -7.15 3.18
N THR A 73 9.87 -7.58 4.37
CA THR A 73 8.45 -7.88 4.62
C THR A 73 7.56 -6.67 4.33
N ARG A 74 7.98 -5.48 4.76
CA ARG A 74 7.24 -4.23 4.50
C ARG A 74 7.25 -3.86 3.02
N ALA A 75 8.36 -4.04 2.32
CA ALA A 75 8.47 -3.76 0.89
C ALA A 75 7.55 -4.70 0.08
N ILE A 76 7.58 -6.01 0.35
CA ILE A 76 6.67 -6.99 -0.28
C ILE A 76 5.21 -6.67 0.04
N PHE A 77 4.88 -6.33 1.29
CA PHE A 77 3.53 -5.94 1.65
C PHE A 77 3.05 -4.68 0.91
N LYS A 78 3.93 -3.68 0.75
CA LYS A 78 3.62 -2.49 -0.05
C LYS A 78 3.39 -2.86 -1.51
N LEU A 79 4.21 -3.73 -2.10
CA LEU A 79 4.05 -4.20 -3.48
C LEU A 79 2.68 -4.88 -3.68
N LEU A 80 2.33 -5.83 -2.82
CA LEU A 80 1.02 -6.49 -2.83
C LEU A 80 -0.13 -5.49 -2.70
N ARG A 81 0.01 -4.51 -1.80
CA ARG A 81 -1.00 -3.45 -1.60
C ARG A 81 -1.11 -2.57 -2.85
N THR A 82 -0.01 -2.25 -3.50
CA THR A 82 -0.02 -1.45 -4.74
C THR A 82 -0.75 -2.19 -5.83
N TYR A 83 -0.41 -3.45 -6.10
CA TYR A 83 -1.13 -4.27 -7.09
C TYR A 83 -2.62 -4.43 -6.79
N HIS A 84 -2.98 -4.62 -5.52
CA HIS A 84 -4.37 -4.71 -5.10
C HIS A 84 -5.18 -3.46 -5.47
N ASN A 85 -4.62 -2.26 -5.31
CA ASN A 85 -5.31 -1.01 -5.62
C ASN A 85 -5.18 -0.62 -7.09
N TRP A 86 -4.08 -0.99 -7.75
CA TRP A 86 -3.82 -0.64 -9.14
C TRP A 86 -4.68 -1.44 -10.12
N GLY A 87 -4.89 -2.73 -9.88
CA GLY A 87 -5.67 -3.61 -10.77
C GLY A 87 -7.04 -3.04 -11.16
N PRO A 88 -7.90 -2.64 -10.19
CA PRO A 88 -9.18 -2.01 -10.49
C PRO A 88 -9.07 -0.71 -11.29
N ILE A 89 -8.02 0.08 -11.08
CA ILE A 89 -7.79 1.33 -11.83
C ILE A 89 -7.45 1.02 -13.29
N LYS A 90 -6.54 0.07 -13.55
CA LYS A 90 -6.21 -0.34 -14.92
C LYS A 90 -7.42 -0.88 -15.67
N GLN A 91 -8.21 -1.73 -15.01
CA GLN A 91 -9.41 -2.29 -15.61
C GLN A 91 -10.46 -1.20 -15.92
N ALA A 92 -10.59 -0.20 -15.06
CA ALA A 92 -11.47 0.94 -15.29
C ALA A 92 -11.01 1.81 -16.46
N ILE A 93 -9.71 2.12 -16.56
CA ILE A 93 -9.12 2.88 -17.68
C ILE A 93 -9.30 2.11 -19.01
N ALA A 94 -9.09 0.79 -19.00
CA ALA A 94 -9.26 -0.07 -20.17
C ALA A 94 -10.72 -0.30 -20.57
N GLY A 95 -11.69 0.16 -19.77
CA GLY A 95 -13.12 -0.07 -19.99
C GLY A 95 -13.55 -1.52 -19.78
N SER A 96 -12.72 -2.35 -19.15
CA SER A 96 -13.01 -3.77 -18.88
C SER A 96 -13.71 -4.01 -17.55
N ALA A 97 -13.73 -3.01 -16.66
CA ALA A 97 -14.47 -3.04 -15.40
C ALA A 97 -15.08 -1.66 -15.07
N PRO A 98 -16.12 -1.61 -14.23
CA PRO A 98 -16.63 -0.33 -13.74
C PRO A 98 -15.60 0.39 -12.86
N VAL A 99 -15.60 1.72 -12.94
CA VAL A 99 -14.81 2.57 -12.05
C VAL A 99 -15.17 2.29 -10.59
N PRO A 100 -14.19 2.26 -9.66
CA PRO A 100 -14.45 2.10 -8.23
C PRO A 100 -15.53 3.05 -7.72
N LYS A 101 -16.48 2.51 -6.93
CA LYS A 101 -17.67 3.22 -6.46
C LYS A 101 -17.35 4.53 -5.73
N SER A 102 -16.27 4.56 -4.96
CA SER A 102 -15.84 5.79 -4.27
C SER A 102 -15.54 6.92 -5.25
N LEU A 103 -14.88 6.62 -6.37
CA LEU A 103 -14.52 7.62 -7.38
C LEU A 103 -15.73 8.08 -8.19
N THR A 104 -16.66 7.17 -8.51
CA THR A 104 -17.92 7.56 -9.17
C THR A 104 -18.79 8.43 -8.27
N GLN A 105 -18.85 8.12 -6.97
CA GLN A 105 -19.53 8.97 -5.98
C GLN A 105 -18.90 10.36 -5.90
N THR A 106 -17.57 10.47 -5.94
CA THR A 106 -16.89 11.77 -5.95
C THR A 106 -17.18 12.55 -7.22
N ARG A 107 -17.17 11.90 -8.39
CA ARG A 107 -17.58 12.52 -9.66
C ARG A 107 -19.00 13.07 -9.57
N ASP A 108 -19.95 12.26 -9.09
CA ASP A 108 -21.36 12.65 -9.02
C ASP A 108 -21.57 13.81 -8.03
N TRP A 109 -20.85 13.77 -6.91
CA TRP A 109 -20.82 14.87 -5.95
C TRP A 109 -20.26 16.16 -6.57
N LEU A 110 -19.15 16.09 -7.31
CA LEU A 110 -18.58 17.25 -8.01
C LEU A 110 -19.55 17.84 -9.01
N ALA A 111 -20.21 17.01 -9.82
CA ALA A 111 -21.22 17.45 -10.78
C ALA A 111 -22.39 18.18 -10.09
N GLY A 112 -22.84 17.68 -8.92
CA GLY A 112 -23.97 18.25 -8.18
C GLY A 112 -23.64 19.39 -7.20
N SER A 113 -22.36 19.65 -6.93
CA SER A 113 -21.92 20.64 -5.94
C SER A 113 -22.02 22.08 -6.44
N PHE A 114 -21.90 22.28 -7.76
CA PHE A 114 -22.02 23.60 -8.37
C PHE A 114 -23.48 23.89 -8.72
N ARG A 115 -24.09 24.85 -8.00
CA ARG A 115 -25.47 25.29 -8.22
C ARG A 115 -25.49 26.76 -8.64
N PRO A 116 -25.44 27.04 -9.96
CA PRO A 116 -25.49 28.42 -10.44
C PRO A 116 -26.83 29.06 -10.05
N CYS A 117 -26.81 30.35 -9.71
CA CYS A 117 -28.02 31.10 -9.36
C CYS A 117 -29.02 31.20 -10.53
N LEU A 118 -28.50 31.23 -11.76
CA LEU A 118 -29.26 31.24 -13.01
C LEU A 118 -28.66 30.21 -13.99
N PRO A 119 -29.05 28.92 -13.92
CA PRO A 119 -28.58 27.92 -14.86
C PRO A 119 -29.06 28.25 -16.28
N LYS A 120 -28.15 28.19 -17.26
CA LYS A 120 -28.53 28.11 -18.68
C LYS A 120 -28.78 26.64 -19.04
N ASP A 121 -29.53 26.40 -20.11
CA ASP A 121 -29.93 25.05 -20.55
C ASP A 121 -28.75 24.07 -20.68
N ASN A 122 -27.53 24.55 -20.98
CA ASN A 122 -26.33 23.73 -21.13
C ASN A 122 -25.41 23.67 -19.87
N THR A 123 -25.75 24.38 -18.80
CA THR A 123 -24.83 24.53 -17.65
C THR A 123 -24.65 23.20 -16.91
N SER A 124 -25.72 22.41 -16.78
CA SER A 124 -25.68 21.08 -16.17
C SER A 124 -24.77 20.11 -16.94
N ASP A 125 -24.83 20.15 -18.27
CA ASP A 125 -24.01 19.29 -19.13
C ASP A 125 -22.52 19.65 -19.02
N LEU A 126 -22.19 20.94 -18.97
CA LEU A 126 -20.82 21.40 -18.78
C LEU A 126 -20.26 20.98 -17.42
N LEU A 127 -21.06 21.05 -16.36
CA LEU A 127 -20.65 20.60 -15.02
C LEU A 127 -20.46 19.08 -14.95
N ALA A 128 -21.36 18.31 -15.57
CA ALA A 128 -21.23 16.85 -15.67
C ALA A 128 -20.00 16.45 -16.50
N GLY A 129 -19.75 17.14 -17.62
CA GLY A 129 -18.56 16.94 -18.46
C GLY A 129 -17.26 17.25 -17.71
N ASN A 130 -17.21 18.35 -16.96
CA ASN A 130 -16.06 18.70 -16.14
C ASN A 130 -15.79 17.65 -15.04
N ALA A 131 -16.83 17.22 -14.31
CA ALA A 131 -16.67 16.17 -13.31
C ALA A 131 -16.18 14.85 -13.91
N THR A 132 -16.64 14.52 -15.13
CA THR A 132 -16.16 13.35 -15.88
C THR A 132 -14.69 13.50 -16.26
N ASN A 133 -14.28 14.66 -16.76
CA ASN A 133 -12.87 14.94 -17.05
C ASN A 133 -11.99 14.83 -15.79
N TRP A 134 -12.44 15.39 -14.67
CA TRP A 134 -11.76 15.25 -13.38
C TRP A 134 -11.54 13.79 -13.00
N LEU A 135 -12.55 12.94 -13.19
CA LEU A 135 -12.43 11.50 -12.92
C LEU A 135 -11.40 10.84 -13.85
N HIS A 136 -11.44 11.15 -15.15
CA HIS A 136 -10.48 10.61 -16.11
C HIS A 136 -9.04 11.00 -15.78
N THR A 137 -8.78 12.29 -15.55
CA THR A 137 -7.45 12.77 -15.14
C THR A 137 -7.02 12.14 -13.82
N GLY A 138 -7.93 12.00 -12.85
CA GLY A 138 -7.64 11.34 -11.58
C GLY A 138 -7.24 9.87 -11.73
N LEU A 139 -7.89 9.13 -12.63
CA LEU A 139 -7.50 7.75 -12.93
C LEU A 139 -6.11 7.66 -13.57
N GLN A 140 -5.78 8.56 -14.49
CA GLN A 140 -4.44 8.63 -15.11
C GLN A 140 -3.35 8.92 -14.06
N ILE A 141 -3.58 9.90 -13.18
CA ILE A 141 -2.65 10.21 -12.09
C ILE A 141 -2.44 9.01 -11.17
N LEU A 142 -3.50 8.26 -10.86
CA LEU A 142 -3.39 7.05 -10.04
C LEU A 142 -2.61 5.94 -10.76
N ASP A 143 -2.81 5.77 -12.06
CA ASP A 143 -2.07 4.81 -12.88
C ASP A 143 -0.57 5.10 -12.85
N GLU A 144 -0.18 6.34 -13.15
CA GLU A 144 1.21 6.83 -13.10
C GLU A 144 1.80 6.71 -11.69
N HIS A 145 1.04 7.07 -10.66
CA HIS A 145 1.47 6.96 -9.27
C HIS A 145 1.79 5.51 -8.88
N TYR A 146 0.93 4.57 -9.24
CA TYR A 146 1.14 3.16 -8.91
C TYR A 146 2.27 2.54 -9.71
N GLU A 147 2.41 2.89 -10.98
CA GLU A 147 3.54 2.47 -11.81
C GLU A 147 4.87 2.97 -11.22
N GLY A 148 4.98 4.25 -10.89
CA GLY A 148 6.16 4.83 -10.23
C GLY A 148 6.44 4.18 -8.87
N THR A 149 5.40 3.92 -8.08
CA THR A 149 5.53 3.24 -6.79
C THR A 149 6.09 1.82 -6.95
N ILE A 150 5.66 1.07 -7.97
CA ILE A 150 6.18 -0.27 -8.24
C ILE A 150 7.66 -0.19 -8.63
N ALA A 151 8.04 0.72 -9.52
CA ALA A 151 9.43 0.91 -9.92
C ALA A 151 10.34 1.26 -8.73
N ASP A 152 9.87 2.13 -7.82
CA ASP A 152 10.60 2.47 -6.59
C ASP A 152 10.72 1.28 -5.64
N LEU A 153 9.66 0.47 -5.50
CA LEU A 153 9.68 -0.75 -4.70
C LEU A 153 10.65 -1.79 -5.28
N HIS A 154 10.69 -1.95 -6.61
CA HIS A 154 11.66 -2.82 -7.28
C HIS A 154 13.09 -2.39 -6.95
N ARG A 155 13.42 -1.11 -7.11
CA ARG A 155 14.73 -0.56 -6.75
C ARG A 155 15.06 -0.84 -5.28
N GLY A 156 14.13 -0.60 -4.36
CA GLY A 156 14.32 -0.90 -2.94
C GLY A 156 14.51 -2.39 -2.64
N LEU A 157 13.76 -3.27 -3.30
CA LEU A 157 13.85 -4.72 -3.13
C LEU A 157 15.18 -5.30 -3.62
N THR A 158 15.76 -4.76 -4.70
CA THR A 158 17.07 -5.19 -5.21
C THR A 158 18.24 -4.91 -4.24
N GLN A 159 18.06 -3.99 -3.30
CA GLN A 159 19.10 -3.59 -2.33
C GLN A 159 19.06 -4.41 -1.04
N LEU A 160 18.03 -5.24 -0.83
CA LEU A 160 17.83 -6.01 0.39
C LEU A 160 18.36 -7.45 0.24
N SER A 161 18.84 -8.04 1.34
CA SER A 161 19.20 -9.46 1.38
C SER A 161 18.00 -10.33 1.03
N LYS A 162 18.23 -11.34 0.19
CA LYS A 162 17.21 -12.28 -0.29
C LYS A 162 17.08 -13.52 0.58
N GLU A 163 17.95 -13.70 1.56
CA GLU A 163 17.99 -14.89 2.43
C GLU A 163 16.63 -15.20 3.07
N ASP A 164 15.86 -14.16 3.40
CA ASP A 164 14.55 -14.28 4.04
C ASP A 164 13.36 -14.02 3.10
N CYS A 165 13.55 -13.99 1.78
CA CYS A 165 12.50 -13.57 0.84
C CYS A 165 11.21 -14.40 0.96
N GLU A 166 11.33 -15.73 1.03
CA GLU A 166 10.16 -16.62 1.17
C GLU A 166 9.43 -16.45 2.51
N ARG A 167 10.20 -16.24 3.58
CA ARG A 167 9.64 -15.97 4.91
C ARG A 167 8.90 -14.63 4.92
N ALA A 168 9.52 -13.60 4.35
CA ALA A 168 8.96 -12.26 4.24
C ALA A 168 7.69 -12.25 3.37
N TRP A 169 7.69 -12.99 2.26
CA TRP A 169 6.52 -13.20 1.40
C TRP A 169 5.35 -13.83 2.18
N THR A 170 5.62 -14.89 2.94
CA THR A 170 4.59 -15.57 3.75
C THR A 170 3.95 -14.62 4.76
N VAL A 171 4.75 -13.79 5.44
CA VAL A 171 4.24 -12.81 6.40
C VAL A 171 3.43 -11.71 5.70
N ALA A 172 3.96 -11.16 4.60
CA ALA A 172 3.30 -10.09 3.86
C ALA A 172 1.97 -10.54 3.24
N THR A 173 1.90 -11.76 2.71
CA THR A 173 0.66 -12.35 2.19
C THR A 173 -0.39 -12.59 3.28
N LYS A 174 0.03 -13.00 4.48
CA LYS A 174 -0.87 -13.08 5.64
C LYS A 174 -1.41 -11.69 6.02
N TRP A 175 -0.56 -10.66 5.98
CA TRP A 175 -0.98 -9.29 6.27
C TRP A 175 -1.97 -8.75 5.24
N ILE A 176 -1.72 -8.95 3.94
CA ILE A 176 -2.62 -8.45 2.89
C ILE A 176 -3.99 -9.15 2.97
N LYS A 177 -4.03 -10.48 3.15
CA LYS A 177 -5.29 -11.23 3.32
C LYS A 177 -6.06 -10.80 4.57
N SER A 178 -5.35 -10.52 5.66
CA SER A 178 -5.98 -10.02 6.89
C SER A 178 -6.55 -8.62 6.75
N LYS A 179 -5.93 -7.75 5.93
CA LYS A 179 -6.34 -6.35 5.77
C LYS A 179 -7.37 -6.17 4.64
N TYR A 180 -7.27 -6.99 3.61
CA TYR A 180 -8.09 -6.95 2.39
C TYR A 180 -8.65 -8.36 2.16
N PRO A 181 -9.80 -8.69 2.77
CA PRO A 181 -10.36 -10.05 2.72
C PRO A 181 -10.78 -10.49 1.30
N HIS A 182 -10.93 -9.55 0.37
CA HIS A 182 -11.31 -9.78 -1.03
C HIS A 182 -10.17 -9.46 -2.01
N VAL A 183 -8.92 -9.60 -1.57
CA VAL A 183 -7.76 -9.50 -2.47
C VAL A 183 -7.83 -10.61 -3.52
N GLN A 184 -7.65 -10.25 -4.80
CA GLN A 184 -7.73 -11.18 -5.91
C GLN A 184 -6.44 -12.00 -6.05
N ASP A 185 -6.55 -13.23 -6.52
CA ASP A 185 -5.38 -14.12 -6.67
C ASP A 185 -4.33 -13.57 -7.63
N GLN A 186 -4.76 -12.84 -8.67
CA GLN A 186 -3.88 -12.18 -9.63
C GLN A 186 -2.86 -11.22 -8.98
N VAL A 187 -3.21 -10.60 -7.84
CA VAL A 187 -2.31 -9.72 -7.08
C VAL A 187 -1.07 -10.48 -6.62
N PHE A 188 -1.25 -11.71 -6.16
CA PHE A 188 -0.13 -12.55 -5.72
C PHE A 188 0.70 -13.02 -6.91
N SER A 189 0.05 -13.43 -8.00
CA SER A 189 0.76 -13.87 -9.21
C SER A 189 1.65 -12.78 -9.80
N LEU A 190 1.13 -11.55 -9.92
CA LEU A 190 1.90 -10.41 -10.43
C LEU A 190 3.07 -10.06 -9.52
N ALA A 191 2.81 -9.91 -8.21
CA ALA A 191 3.86 -9.57 -7.26
C ALA A 191 4.92 -10.68 -7.15
N ARG A 192 4.55 -11.95 -7.36
CA ARG A 192 5.48 -13.07 -7.36
C ARG A 192 6.38 -13.05 -8.60
N LEU A 193 5.80 -12.82 -9.77
CA LEU A 193 6.53 -12.69 -11.02
C LEU A 193 7.56 -11.55 -10.95
N ASP A 194 7.20 -10.41 -10.37
CA ASP A 194 8.15 -9.32 -10.12
C ASP A 194 9.31 -9.76 -9.24
N LEU A 195 9.03 -10.42 -8.11
CA LEU A 195 10.09 -10.86 -7.20
C LEU A 195 11.06 -11.87 -7.84
N GLU A 196 10.55 -12.72 -8.73
CA GLU A 196 11.36 -13.66 -9.51
C GLU A 196 12.23 -12.93 -10.54
N GLN A 197 11.72 -11.88 -11.18
CA GLN A 197 12.46 -11.06 -12.15
C GLN A 197 13.54 -10.19 -11.51
N LEU A 198 13.38 -9.80 -10.25
CA LEU A 198 14.40 -9.04 -9.52
C LEU A 198 15.61 -9.89 -9.09
N GLY A 199 15.66 -11.17 -9.50
CA GLY A 199 16.70 -12.19 -9.29
C GLY A 199 18.15 -11.74 -9.47
#